data_AF-A0A484HGI8-F1
#
_entry.id   AF-A0A484HGI8-F1
#
_cell.length_a   1.000
_cell.length_b   1.000
_cell.length_c   1.000
_cell.angle_alpha   90.00
_cell.angle_beta   90.00
_cell.angle_gamma   90.00
#
_symmetry.space_group_name_H-M   'P 1'
#
loop_
_entity.id
_entity.type
_entity.pdbx_description
1 polymer ?
#
loop_
_entity_poly.entity_id
_entity_poly.type
_entity_poly.pdbx_seq_one_letter_code
_entity_poly.pdbx_strand_id
1 'polypeptide(L)'
;MINKQEWIKDWEVDDDCYQTSKSLVEIFDRFLFYLENEKKLSKRTIKKHASSCHALGGYIINDLYNNSFPSGDVLKFGKELLMGYDIQYEAPLIYHDNESRQNEIDASCRQLYKYLTL
;
A
#
# COMPACT_ATOMS: atom_id res chain seq x y z
N MET A 1 -2.35 6.30 17.84
CA MET A 1 -2.66 5.24 16.86
C MET A 1 -2.86 5.95 15.53
N ILE A 2 -2.23 5.52 14.43
CA ILE A 2 -2.44 6.17 13.12
C ILE A 2 -3.89 5.87 12.70
N ASN A 3 -4.68 6.91 12.45
CA ASN A 3 -6.06 6.76 11.98
C ASN A 3 -6.05 6.46 10.48
N LYS A 4 -5.97 5.19 10.10
CA LYS A 4 -5.82 4.79 8.70
C LYS A 4 -7.08 4.99 7.86
N GLN A 5 -8.21 5.38 8.47
CA GLN A 5 -9.40 5.81 7.73
C GLN A 5 -9.19 7.14 7.01
N GLU A 6 -8.26 7.97 7.49
CA GLU A 6 -7.87 9.22 6.81
C GLU A 6 -7.13 8.92 5.50
N TRP A 7 -6.47 7.76 5.38
CA TRP A 7 -5.77 7.37 4.15
C TRP A 7 -6.74 7.18 2.98
N ILE A 8 -7.96 6.69 3.24
CA ILE A 8 -8.98 6.54 2.20
C ILE A 8 -9.32 7.91 1.61
N LYS A 9 -9.41 8.95 2.45
CA LYS A 9 -9.65 10.33 2.02
C LYS A 9 -8.43 10.93 1.30
N ASP A 10 -7.22 10.63 1.78
CA ASP A 10 -5.99 11.10 1.13
C ASP A 10 -5.82 10.55 -0.28
N TRP A 11 -6.33 9.35 -0.55
CA TRP A 11 -6.28 8.70 -1.86
C TRP A 11 -7.54 8.91 -2.70
N GLU A 12 -8.52 9.65 -2.19
CA GLU A 12 -9.80 9.85 -2.86
C GLU A 12 -9.59 10.61 -4.16
N VAL A 13 -9.83 9.93 -5.28
CA VAL A 13 -9.74 10.48 -6.64
C VAL A 13 -11.09 10.51 -7.33
N ASP A 14 -12.00 9.59 -6.98
CA ASP A 14 -13.41 9.51 -7.38
C ASP A 14 -14.20 8.66 -6.35
N ASP A 15 -15.52 8.77 -6.32
CA ASP A 15 -16.43 8.02 -5.45
C ASP A 15 -16.25 6.49 -5.60
N ASP A 16 -15.86 6.04 -6.80
CA ASP A 16 -15.68 4.63 -7.14
C ASP A 16 -14.43 3.98 -6.50
N CYS A 17 -13.50 4.78 -5.96
CA CYS A 17 -12.26 4.25 -5.38
C CYS A 17 -12.42 3.73 -3.94
N TYR A 18 -13.54 4.02 -3.28
CA TYR A 18 -13.73 3.76 -1.85
C TYR A 18 -13.51 2.28 -1.46
N GLN A 19 -14.10 1.34 -2.19
CA GLN A 19 -14.01 -0.09 -1.84
C GLN A 19 -12.57 -0.61 -2.00
N THR A 20 -11.87 -0.16 -3.04
CA THR A 20 -10.48 -0.50 -3.29
C THR A 20 -9.57 0.07 -2.21
N SER A 21 -9.73 1.36 -1.90
CA SER A 21 -9.00 2.05 -0.82
C SER A 21 -9.21 1.35 0.52
N LYS A 22 -10.46 1.01 0.86
CA LYS A 22 -10.79 0.28 2.08
C LYS A 22 -10.10 -1.10 2.14
N SER A 23 -10.15 -1.85 1.05
CA SER A 23 -9.51 -3.19 0.99
C SER A 23 -8.00 -3.11 1.19
N LEU A 24 -7.33 -2.11 0.61
CA LEU A 24 -5.90 -1.87 0.82
C LEU A 24 -5.60 -1.51 2.28
N VAL A 25 -6.38 -0.61 2.90
CA VAL A 25 -6.20 -0.22 4.31
C VAL A 25 -6.34 -1.41 5.24
N GLU A 26 -7.32 -2.29 5.03
CA GLU A 26 -7.50 -3.50 5.86
C GLU A 26 -6.28 -4.43 5.80
N ILE A 27 -5.68 -4.60 4.61
CA ILE A 27 -4.47 -5.42 4.44
C ILE A 27 -3.27 -4.74 5.13
N PHE A 28 -3.09 -3.44 4.91
CA PHE A 28 -1.98 -2.70 5.53
C PHE A 28 -2.09 -2.67 7.05
N ASP A 29 -3.29 -2.60 7.60
CA ASP A 29 -3.50 -2.64 9.05
C ASP A 29 -3.05 -3.99 9.64
N ARG A 30 -3.46 -5.10 9.03
CA ARG A 30 -3.05 -6.44 9.47
C ARG A 30 -1.55 -6.68 9.29
N PHE A 31 -0.98 -6.20 8.18
CA PHE A 31 0.47 -6.25 7.95
C PHE A 31 1.26 -5.46 9.01
N LEU A 32 0.85 -4.23 9.32
CA LEU A 32 1.52 -3.42 10.34
C LEU A 32 1.36 -4.02 11.74
N PHE A 33 0.19 -4.60 12.03
CA PHE A 33 -0.04 -5.35 13.27
C PHE A 33 0.90 -6.56 13.37
N TYR A 34 1.06 -7.32 12.29
CA TYR A 34 2.01 -8.43 12.21
C TYR A 34 3.45 -7.98 12.47
N LEU A 35 3.89 -6.90 11.84
CA LEU A 35 5.23 -6.35 12.05
C LEU A 35 5.47 -5.90 13.50
N GLU A 36 4.47 -5.30 14.13
CA GLU A 36 4.57 -4.83 15.51
C GLU A 36 4.53 -5.99 16.52
N ASN A 37 3.60 -6.92 16.35
CA ASN A 37 3.29 -7.91 17.37
C ASN A 37 4.02 -9.24 17.18
N GLU A 38 4.28 -9.66 15.95
CA GLU A 38 4.96 -10.92 15.67
C GLU A 38 6.44 -10.71 15.38
N LYS A 39 6.79 -9.72 14.55
CA LYS A 39 8.20 -9.38 14.28
C LYS A 39 8.83 -8.48 15.34
N LYS A 40 8.04 -7.96 16.29
CA LYS A 40 8.51 -7.11 17.40
C LYS A 40 9.34 -5.91 16.92
N LEU A 41 9.00 -5.34 15.76
CA LEU A 41 9.73 -4.19 15.23
C LEU A 41 9.49 -2.94 16.08
N SER A 42 10.47 -2.04 16.08
CA SER A 42 10.38 -0.79 16.83
C SER A 42 9.25 0.10 16.28
N LYS A 43 8.65 0.93 17.15
CA LYS A 43 7.65 1.95 16.74
C LYS A 43 8.16 2.86 15.62
N ARG A 44 9.46 3.19 15.61
CA ARG A 44 10.09 3.98 14.55
C ARG A 44 10.05 3.25 13.21
N THR A 45 10.35 1.96 13.21
CA THR A 45 10.32 1.10 12.02
C THR A 45 8.89 0.90 11.51
N ILE A 46 7.92 0.68 12.42
CA ILE A 46 6.50 0.57 12.06
C ILE A 46 5.99 1.87 11.39
N LYS A 47 6.39 3.04 11.89
CA LYS A 47 6.05 4.32 11.24
C LYS A 47 6.59 4.43 9.82
N LYS A 48 7.81 3.94 9.56
CA LYS A 48 8.37 3.91 8.21
C LYS A 48 7.54 3.01 7.29
N HIS A 49 7.25 1.79 7.72
CA HIS A 49 6.39 0.89 6.95
C HIS A 49 4.99 1.47 6.72
N ALA A 50 4.39 2.14 7.72
CA ALA A 50 3.11 2.80 7.55
C ALA A 50 3.17 3.93 6.51
N SER A 51 4.24 4.72 6.50
CA SER A 51 4.46 5.75 5.47
C SER A 51 4.61 5.14 4.08
N SER A 52 5.34 4.02 3.96
CA SER A 52 5.50 3.31 2.68
C SER A 52 4.19 2.69 2.20
N CYS A 53 3.38 2.11 3.08
CA CYS A 53 2.04 1.63 2.77
C CYS A 53 1.13 2.77 2.30
N HIS A 54 1.22 3.94 2.95
CA HIS A 54 0.46 5.12 2.56
C HIS A 54 0.80 5.56 1.12
N ALA A 55 2.08 5.67 0.82
CA ALA A 55 2.57 6.04 -0.51
C ALA A 55 2.18 5.00 -1.59
N LEU A 56 2.34 3.71 -1.28
CA LEU A 56 1.96 2.62 -2.18
C LEU A 56 0.46 2.63 -2.49
N GLY A 57 -0.38 2.79 -1.46
CA GLY A 57 -1.84 2.85 -1.63
C GLY A 57 -2.25 4.01 -2.53
N GLY A 58 -1.71 5.20 -2.30
CA GLY A 58 -2.00 6.38 -3.13
C GLY A 58 -1.57 6.19 -4.59
N TYR A 59 -0.41 5.57 -4.83
CA TYR A 59 0.03 5.23 -6.18
C TYR A 59 -0.95 4.28 -6.87
N ILE A 60 -1.31 3.17 -6.22
CA ILE A 60 -2.22 2.16 -6.78
C ILE A 60 -3.57 2.78 -7.13
N ILE A 61 -4.15 3.57 -6.23
CA ILE A 61 -5.43 4.23 -6.48
C ILE A 61 -5.33 5.22 -7.64
N ASN A 62 -4.31 6.07 -7.66
CA ASN A 62 -4.12 7.01 -8.76
C ASN A 62 -3.90 6.30 -10.11
N ASP A 63 -3.11 5.22 -10.13
CA ASP A 63 -2.83 4.47 -11.34
C ASP A 63 -4.09 3.77 -11.90
N LEU A 64 -4.88 3.15 -11.02
CA LEU A 64 -6.12 2.45 -11.39
C LEU A 64 -7.26 3.37 -11.85
N TYR A 65 -7.38 4.55 -11.24
CA TYR A 65 -8.56 5.40 -11.45
C TYR A 65 -8.28 6.65 -12.30
N ASN A 66 -7.03 7.13 -12.38
CA ASN A 66 -6.68 8.30 -13.20
C ASN A 66 -5.88 7.95 -14.47
N ASN A 67 -5.06 6.90 -14.46
CA ASN A 67 -4.11 6.65 -15.56
C ASN A 67 -4.44 5.44 -16.45
N SER A 68 -5.12 4.41 -15.93
CA SER A 68 -5.31 3.16 -16.66
C SER A 68 -6.68 2.50 -16.42
N PHE A 69 -7.44 2.42 -17.51
CA PHE A 69 -8.70 1.67 -17.75
C PHE A 69 -10.03 2.37 -17.41
N PRO A 70 -10.96 2.48 -18.39
CA PRO A 70 -12.31 2.95 -18.14
C PRO A 70 -13.08 1.88 -17.34
N SER A 71 -13.48 2.22 -16.12
CA SER A 71 -14.80 1.91 -15.52
C SER A 71 -15.43 0.55 -15.91
N GLY A 72 -14.69 -0.55 -15.78
CA GLY A 72 -15.14 -1.88 -16.16
C GLY A 72 -14.71 -2.94 -15.15
N ASP A 73 -15.57 -3.22 -14.17
CA ASP A 73 -15.58 -4.46 -13.38
C ASP A 73 -14.31 -4.88 -12.63
N VAL A 74 -13.41 -3.96 -12.29
CA VAL A 74 -12.23 -4.30 -11.48
C VAL A 74 -12.54 -4.14 -9.99
N LEU A 75 -13.48 -4.95 -9.47
CA LEU A 75 -13.53 -5.29 -8.05
C LEU A 75 -12.36 -6.24 -7.72
N LYS A 76 -11.12 -5.78 -7.94
CA LYS A 76 -9.96 -6.55 -7.48
C LYS A 76 -9.79 -6.33 -5.99
N PHE A 77 -9.86 -7.42 -5.24
CA PHE A 77 -9.59 -7.41 -3.81
C PHE A 77 -8.14 -6.99 -3.56
N GLY A 78 -7.87 -6.23 -2.50
CA GLY A 78 -6.58 -5.57 -2.28
C GLY A 78 -5.35 -6.49 -2.37
N LYS A 79 -5.48 -7.79 -2.06
CA LYS A 79 -4.39 -8.76 -2.22
C LYS A 79 -4.05 -9.01 -3.69
N GLU A 80 -5.05 -9.20 -4.55
CA GLU A 80 -4.86 -9.43 -5.98
C GLU A 80 -4.25 -8.19 -6.66
N LEU A 81 -4.70 -6.99 -6.25
CA LEU A 81 -4.07 -5.75 -6.69
C LEU A 81 -2.59 -5.71 -6.32
N LEU A 82 -2.27 -5.91 -5.04
CA LEU A 82 -0.89 -5.88 -4.55
C LEU A 82 0.00 -6.92 -5.26
N MET A 83 -0.51 -8.11 -5.55
CA MET A 83 0.21 -9.11 -6.34
C MET A 83 0.39 -8.69 -7.80
N GLY A 84 -0.58 -7.99 -8.39
CA GLY A 84 -0.52 -7.48 -9.77
C GLY A 84 0.52 -6.36 -9.97
N TYR A 85 0.89 -5.63 -8.92
CA TYR A 85 1.95 -4.62 -8.94
C TYR A 85 3.36 -5.20 -8.73
N ASP A 86 3.52 -6.52 -8.74
CA ASP A 86 4.80 -7.24 -8.64
C ASP A 86 5.72 -6.77 -7.50
N ILE A 87 5.11 -6.44 -6.36
CA ILE A 87 5.78 -5.87 -5.17
C ILE A 87 6.82 -6.80 -4.52
N GLN A 88 7.06 -7.99 -5.09
CA GLN A 88 8.03 -8.97 -4.61
C GLN A 88 9.48 -8.53 -4.84
N TYR A 89 9.74 -7.73 -5.87
CA TYR A 89 11.09 -7.27 -6.23
C TYR A 89 11.28 -5.81 -5.84
N GLU A 90 10.47 -4.93 -6.44
CA GLU A 90 10.54 -3.48 -6.31
C GLU A 90 9.13 -2.91 -6.20
N ALA A 91 9.01 -1.78 -5.52
CA ALA A 91 7.75 -1.04 -5.55
C ALA A 91 7.64 -0.30 -6.88
N PRO A 92 6.42 0.13 -7.27
CA PRO A 92 6.29 1.14 -8.31
C PRO A 92 7.17 2.36 -7.99
N LEU A 93 7.68 3.01 -9.04
CA LEU A 93 8.49 4.21 -8.88
C LEU A 93 7.59 5.37 -8.41
N ILE A 94 7.66 5.68 -7.12
CA ILE A 94 6.83 6.71 -6.46
C ILE A 94 7.64 7.99 -6.21
N TYR A 95 8.93 7.85 -5.88
CA TYR A 95 9.82 8.98 -5.63
C TYR A 95 10.94 9.07 -6.66
N HIS A 96 10.68 9.80 -7.74
CA HIS A 96 11.61 9.97 -8.87
C HIS A 96 12.95 10.62 -8.47
N ASP A 97 12.92 11.61 -7.60
CA ASP A 97 14.11 12.40 -7.21
C ASP A 97 14.62 12.07 -5.80
N ASN A 98 14.14 10.97 -5.19
CA ASN A 98 14.52 10.59 -3.84
C ASN A 98 14.70 9.08 -3.69
N GLU A 99 15.86 8.61 -4.14
CA GLU A 99 16.27 7.21 -4.07
C GLU A 99 16.21 6.65 -2.64
N SER A 100 16.61 7.43 -1.63
CA SER A 100 16.54 6.98 -0.24
C SER A 100 15.10 6.68 0.19
N ARG A 101 14.12 7.47 -0.26
CA ARG A 101 12.71 7.19 0.04
C ARG A 101 12.17 6.04 -0.80
N GLN A 102 12.54 5.94 -2.07
CA GLN A 102 12.16 4.80 -2.92
C GLN A 102 12.64 3.48 -2.31
N ASN A 103 13.90 3.42 -1.87
CA ASN A 103 14.47 2.26 -1.19
C ASN A 103 13.70 1.84 0.09
N GLU A 104 13.14 2.80 0.84
CA GLU A 104 12.29 2.51 2.00
C GLU A 104 10.94 1.91 1.59
N ILE A 105 10.39 2.31 0.45
CA ILE A 105 9.17 1.72 -0.11
C ILE A 105 9.48 0.31 -0.61
N ASP A 106 10.55 0.10 -1.37
CA ASP A 106 10.91 -1.21 -1.91
C ASP A 106 11.15 -2.24 -0.80
N ALA A 107 11.85 -1.83 0.27
CA ALA A 107 12.05 -2.68 1.44
C ALA A 107 10.73 -3.05 2.13
N SER A 108 9.77 -2.11 2.18
CA SER A 108 8.44 -2.35 2.75
C SER A 108 7.59 -3.26 1.86
N CYS A 109 7.65 -3.09 0.54
CA CYS A 109 6.96 -3.93 -0.45
C CYS A 109 7.42 -5.39 -0.37
N ARG A 110 8.73 -5.64 -0.27
CA ARG A 110 9.26 -6.99 -0.07
C ARG A 110 8.78 -7.64 1.23
N GLN A 111 8.64 -6.88 2.31
CA GLN A 111 8.10 -7.41 3.57
C GLN A 111 6.59 -7.66 3.49
N LEU A 112 5.86 -6.78 2.81
CA LEU A 112 4.44 -6.94 2.54
C LEU A 112 4.19 -8.18 1.68
N TYR A 113 4.97 -8.39 0.61
CA TYR A 113 4.90 -9.59 -0.20
C TYR A 113 5.09 -10.85 0.63
N LYS A 114 6.16 -10.90 1.43
CA LYS A 114 6.42 -12.02 2.34
C LYS A 114 5.23 -12.29 3.26
N TYR A 115 4.63 -11.25 3.83
CA TYR A 115 3.43 -11.36 4.67
C TYR A 115 2.22 -11.93 3.92
N LEU A 116 2.00 -11.52 2.67
CA LEU A 116 0.89 -11.97 1.84
C LEU A 116 1.03 -13.43 1.36
N THR A 117 2.24 -13.98 1.44
CA THR A 117 2.57 -15.37 1.08
C THR A 117 2.86 -16.27 2.29
N LEU A 118 2.62 -15.81 3.52
CA LEU A 118 2.59 -16.65 4.73
C LEU A 118 1.37 -17.58 4.71
#